data_AF-A0A2V8WHV2-F1
#
_entry.id   AF-A0A2V8WHV2-F1
#
_cell.length_a   1.000
_cell.length_b   1.000
_cell.length_c   1.000
_cell.angle_alpha   90.00
_cell.angle_beta   90.00
_cell.angle_gamma   90.00
#
_symmetry.space_group_name_H-M   'P 1'
#
loop_
_entity.id
_entity.type
_entity.pdbx_description
1 polymer ?
#
loop_
_entity_poly.entity_id
_entity_poly.type
_entity_poly.pdbx_seq_one_letter_code
_entity_poly.pdbx_strand_id
1 'polypeptide(L)'
;MLASGKMVGFIPTKDYDKARAFYEGKLGFKFISLDQFALVMNVGGHMIRIAKVPNFTPLQGTILGWQVENIESAATWLRDHGVPPEKYPFAQDQNLGIWTTPDGSKVAWFKDPDGNILSVSQHTP
;
A
#
# COMPACT_ATOMS: atom_id res chain seq x y z
N MET A 1 13.97 -24.04 1.78
CA MET A 1 14.18 -23.35 0.50
C MET A 1 13.47 -22.02 0.55
N LEU A 2 14.14 -20.88 0.30
CA LEU A 2 13.54 -19.54 0.43
C LEU A 2 12.44 -19.28 -0.61
N ALA A 3 12.58 -19.82 -1.82
CA ALA A 3 11.66 -19.58 -2.95
C ALA A 3 10.22 -20.06 -2.72
N SER A 4 9.98 -21.01 -1.82
CA SER A 4 8.65 -21.52 -1.48
C SER A 4 8.14 -21.04 -0.12
N GLY A 5 8.89 -20.15 0.55
CA GLY A 5 8.50 -19.58 1.83
C GLY A 5 7.38 -18.55 1.71
N LYS A 6 6.62 -18.35 2.79
CA LYS A 6 5.65 -17.25 2.87
C LYS A 6 6.40 -15.92 2.99
N MET A 7 6.09 -14.98 2.11
CA MET A 7 6.63 -13.62 2.20
C MET A 7 6.01 -12.85 3.36
N VAL A 8 6.81 -11.98 3.98
CA VAL A 8 6.40 -11.04 5.04
C VAL A 8 6.78 -9.63 4.59
N GLY A 9 5.82 -8.71 4.61
CA GLY A 9 6.06 -7.30 4.31
C GLY A 9 6.38 -6.50 5.57
N PHE A 10 7.10 -5.40 5.42
CA PHE A 10 7.46 -4.49 6.51
C PHE A 10 7.17 -3.05 6.13
N ILE A 11 6.52 -2.30 7.02
CA ILE A 11 6.19 -0.89 6.82
C ILE A 11 6.65 -0.11 8.05
N PRO A 12 7.44 0.96 7.92
CA PRO A 12 7.76 1.82 9.04
C PRO A 12 6.56 2.73 9.38
N THR A 13 6.31 2.95 10.67
CA THR A 13 5.35 3.94 11.14
C THR A 13 5.88 4.77 12.29
N LYS A 14 5.44 6.03 12.43
CA LYS A 14 5.73 6.85 13.60
C LYS A 14 4.72 6.61 14.73
N ASP A 15 3.53 6.14 14.40
CA ASP A 15 2.38 6.10 15.29
C ASP A 15 1.46 4.91 14.97
N TYR A 16 1.40 3.94 15.88
CA TYR A 16 0.59 2.74 15.70
C TYR A 16 -0.91 3.01 15.63
N ASP A 17 -1.43 4.03 16.32
CA ASP A 17 -2.85 4.31 16.32
C ASP A 17 -3.28 4.88 14.97
N LYS A 18 -2.47 5.79 14.40
CA LYS A 18 -2.68 6.31 13.05
C LYS A 18 -2.51 5.21 12.00
N ALA A 19 -1.49 4.36 12.14
CA ALA A 19 -1.27 3.23 11.24
C ALA A 19 -2.48 2.27 11.29
N ARG A 20 -2.94 1.89 12.49
CA ARG A 20 -4.07 0.97 12.65
C ARG A 20 -5.36 1.56 12.06
N ALA A 21 -5.67 2.83 12.35
CA ALA A 21 -6.83 3.50 11.79
C ALA A 21 -6.81 3.52 10.24
N PHE A 22 -5.63 3.65 9.64
CA PHE A 22 -5.48 3.60 8.18
C PHE A 22 -5.52 2.17 7.63
N TYR A 23 -4.63 1.29 8.08
CA TYR A 23 -4.47 -0.04 7.50
C TYR A 23 -5.66 -0.95 7.81
N GLU A 24 -6.15 -0.98 9.04
CA GLU A 24 -7.35 -1.76 9.39
C GLU A 24 -8.63 -1.01 8.98
N GLY A 25 -8.74 0.27 9.33
CA GLY A 25 -9.97 1.02 9.15
C GLY A 25 -10.28 1.43 7.70
N LYS A 26 -9.27 1.90 6.94
CA LYS A 26 -9.47 2.33 5.55
C LYS A 26 -9.17 1.25 4.52
N LEU A 27 -8.07 0.52 4.71
CA LEU A 27 -7.62 -0.52 3.75
C LEU A 27 -8.16 -1.92 4.07
N GLY A 28 -8.85 -2.10 5.20
CA GLY A 28 -9.49 -3.37 5.55
C GLY A 28 -8.51 -4.49 5.92
N PHE A 29 -7.27 -4.16 6.32
CA PHE A 29 -6.32 -5.17 6.79
C PHE A 29 -6.85 -5.82 8.06
N LYS A 30 -6.63 -7.13 8.20
CA LYS A 30 -7.05 -7.84 9.41
C LYS A 30 -5.99 -7.68 10.50
N PHE A 31 -6.36 -7.07 11.62
CA PHE A 31 -5.52 -7.04 12.81
C PHE A 31 -5.30 -8.45 13.38
N ILE A 32 -4.04 -8.77 13.69
CA ILE A 32 -3.65 -10.03 14.30
C ILE A 32 -3.19 -9.80 15.74
N SER A 33 -2.22 -8.92 15.93
CA SER A 33 -1.67 -8.60 17.26
C SER A 33 -0.87 -7.30 17.24
N LEU A 34 -0.65 -6.73 18.41
CA LEU A 34 0.38 -5.73 18.64
C LEU A 34 1.40 -6.34 19.60
N ASP A 35 2.61 -6.59 19.10
CA ASP A 35 3.73 -7.10 19.89
C ASP A 35 4.70 -5.95 20.26
N GLN A 36 5.77 -6.26 21.00
CA GLN A 36 6.77 -5.26 21.44
C GLN A 36 7.46 -4.54 20.25
N PHE A 37 7.44 -5.12 19.06
CA PHE A 37 8.21 -4.70 17.91
C PHE A 37 7.36 -4.21 16.73
N ALA A 38 6.11 -4.67 16.60
CA ALA A 38 5.26 -4.34 15.47
C ALA A 38 3.75 -4.49 15.75
N LEU A 39 2.99 -3.66 15.02
CA LEU A 39 1.59 -3.91 14.71
C LEU A 39 1.52 -4.95 13.57
N VAL A 40 0.97 -6.13 13.88
CA VAL A 40 0.94 -7.28 12.97
C VAL A 40 -0.43 -7.39 12.31
N MET A 41 -0.42 -7.40 10.97
CA MET A 41 -1.61 -7.45 10.12
C MET A 41 -1.57 -8.64 9.16
N ASN A 42 -2.74 -9.11 8.74
CA ASN A 42 -2.89 -10.05 7.62
C ASN A 42 -3.58 -9.36 6.43
N VAL A 43 -2.99 -9.53 5.24
CA VAL A 43 -3.46 -8.94 3.98
C VAL A 43 -3.34 -9.99 2.88
N GLY A 44 -4.47 -10.42 2.31
CA GLY A 44 -4.46 -11.43 1.25
C GLY A 44 -3.73 -12.73 1.63
N GLY A 45 -3.69 -13.09 2.92
CA GLY A 45 -2.96 -14.26 3.42
C GLY A 45 -1.47 -14.01 3.74
N HIS A 46 -0.95 -12.81 3.45
CA HIS A 46 0.42 -12.40 3.79
C HIS A 46 0.47 -11.68 5.13
N MET A 47 1.58 -11.86 5.85
CA MET A 47 1.84 -11.12 7.09
C MET A 47 2.51 -9.79 6.76
N ILE A 48 1.99 -8.71 7.32
CA ILE A 48 2.61 -7.39 7.28
C ILE A 48 2.96 -6.97 8.71
N ARG A 49 4.23 -6.65 8.94
CA ARG A 49 4.73 -6.13 10.22
C ARG A 49 4.94 -4.63 10.08
N ILE A 50 4.06 -3.85 10.68
CA ILE A 50 4.19 -2.39 10.73
C ILE A 50 5.02 -2.06 11.97
N ALA A 51 6.27 -1.62 11.78
CA ALA A 51 7.24 -1.42 12.86
C ALA A 51 7.34 0.06 13.25
N LYS A 52 7.35 0.36 14.55
CA LYS A 52 7.48 1.74 15.02
C LYS A 52 8.91 2.24 14.88
N VAL A 53 9.09 3.22 14.00
CA VAL A 53 10.32 3.96 13.78
C VAL A 53 9.99 5.44 14.02
N PRO A 54 10.26 6.00 15.21
CA PRO A 54 9.82 7.36 15.53
C PRO A 54 10.37 8.44 14.59
N ASN A 55 11.61 8.24 14.12
CA ASN A 55 12.34 9.21 13.31
C ASN A 55 12.75 8.57 11.98
N PHE A 56 11.90 8.69 10.96
CA PHE A 56 12.26 8.38 9.58
C PHE A 56 11.70 9.41 8.59
N THR A 57 12.38 9.49 7.45
CA THR A 57 11.92 10.19 6.25
C THR A 57 11.41 9.12 5.28
N PRO A 58 10.15 9.19 4.81
CA PRO A 58 9.62 8.20 3.88
C PRO A 58 10.45 8.11 2.60
N LEU A 59 10.66 6.87 2.14
CA LEU A 59 11.28 6.63 0.84
C LEU A 59 10.43 7.28 -0.25
N GLN A 60 11.07 7.92 -1.23
CA GLN A 60 10.41 8.46 -2.42
C GLN A 60 10.18 7.34 -3.46
N GLY A 61 9.65 6.20 -3.03
CA GLY A 61 9.41 5.00 -3.83
C GLY A 61 8.48 4.01 -3.12
N THR A 62 7.91 3.08 -3.89
CA THR A 62 6.95 2.08 -3.39
C THR A 62 7.58 1.17 -2.33
N ILE A 63 6.92 1.03 -1.17
CA ILE A 63 7.34 0.10 -0.10
C ILE A 63 6.45 -1.15 0.01
N LEU A 64 5.22 -1.09 -0.51
CA LEU A 64 4.27 -2.19 -0.55
C LEU A 64 3.32 -1.97 -1.73
N GLY A 65 2.99 -3.05 -2.44
CA GLY A 65 2.02 -2.96 -3.52
C GLY A 65 1.20 -4.22 -3.72
N TRP A 66 0.09 -4.05 -4.44
CA TRP A 66 -0.85 -5.11 -4.79
C TRP A 66 -0.99 -5.23 -6.30
N GLN A 67 -0.90 -6.44 -6.80
CA GLN A 67 -1.40 -6.75 -8.13
C GLN A 67 -2.91 -6.95 -8.06
N VAL A 68 -3.64 -6.28 -8.95
CA VAL A 68 -5.10 -6.33 -9.06
C VAL A 68 -5.52 -6.64 -10.49
N GLU A 69 -6.72 -7.20 -10.64
CA GLU A 69 -7.28 -7.52 -11.97
C GLU A 69 -7.82 -6.29 -12.70
N ASN A 70 -8.33 -5.31 -11.95
CA ASN A 70 -8.91 -4.07 -12.48
C ASN A 70 -8.47 -2.86 -11.65
N ILE A 71 -7.53 -2.09 -12.18
CA ILE A 71 -6.93 -0.96 -11.46
C ILE A 71 -7.88 0.24 -11.33
N GLU A 72 -8.75 0.48 -12.30
CA GLU A 72 -9.73 1.57 -12.23
C GLU A 72 -10.71 1.36 -11.06
N SER A 73 -11.14 0.12 -10.85
CA SER A 73 -11.99 -0.27 -9.73
C SER A 73 -11.26 -0.14 -8.39
N ALA A 74 -10.00 -0.59 -8.32
CA ALA A 74 -9.17 -0.46 -7.12
C ALA A 74 -8.89 1.01 -6.75
N ALA A 75 -8.53 1.84 -7.73
CA ALA A 75 -8.27 3.27 -7.54
C ALA A 75 -9.53 4.03 -7.11
N THR A 76 -10.69 3.68 -7.69
CA THR A 76 -11.99 4.22 -7.28
C THR A 76 -12.34 3.82 -5.85
N TRP A 77 -12.18 2.54 -5.50
CA TRP A 77 -12.42 2.05 -4.15
C TRP A 77 -11.54 2.76 -3.11
N LEU A 78 -10.25 2.93 -3.40
CA LEU A 78 -9.31 3.66 -2.53
C LEU A 78 -9.77 5.10 -2.28
N ARG A 79 -10.13 5.82 -3.35
CA ARG A 79 -10.65 7.20 -3.26
C ARG A 79 -11.90 7.24 -2.37
N ASP A 80 -12.85 6.34 -2.59
CA ASP A 80 -14.13 6.32 -1.87
C ASP A 80 -13.97 5.93 -0.39
N HIS A 81 -12.86 5.26 -0.02
CA HIS A 81 -12.45 4.99 1.36
C HIS A 81 -11.54 6.09 1.96
N GLY A 82 -11.44 7.25 1.30
CA GLY A 82 -10.67 8.39 1.78
C GLY A 82 -9.16 8.19 1.70
N VAL A 83 -8.70 7.40 0.71
CA VAL A 83 -7.30 7.18 0.34
C VAL A 83 -7.13 7.52 -1.14
N PRO A 84 -7.25 8.80 -1.54
CA PRO A 84 -7.17 9.17 -2.94
C PRO A 84 -5.79 8.82 -3.53
N PRO A 85 -5.72 8.27 -4.74
CA PRO A 85 -4.45 8.10 -5.43
C PRO A 85 -3.71 9.42 -5.67
N GLU A 86 -2.38 9.34 -5.69
CA GLU A 86 -1.48 10.44 -6.04
C GLU A 86 -1.65 10.81 -7.52
N LYS A 87 -1.69 12.11 -7.80
CA LYS A 87 -1.83 12.66 -9.15
C LYS A 87 -0.49 13.15 -9.68
N TYR A 88 0.35 12.21 -10.10
CA TYR A 88 1.64 12.57 -10.68
C TYR A 88 1.44 13.23 -12.06
N PRO A 89 2.23 14.26 -12.42
CA PRO A 89 2.09 14.94 -13.70
C PRO A 89 2.28 14.06 -14.93
N PHE A 90 3.03 12.96 -14.80
CA PHE A 90 3.29 12.01 -15.88
C PHE A 90 2.18 10.97 -16.08
N ALA A 91 1.22 10.86 -15.14
CA ALA A 91 0.11 9.92 -15.25
C ALA A 91 -0.88 10.37 -16.32
N GLN A 92 -1.35 9.46 -17.18
CA GLN A 92 -2.28 9.80 -18.25
C GLN A 92 -3.71 10.02 -17.71
N ASP A 93 -4.12 9.27 -16.68
CA ASP A 93 -5.39 9.46 -16.00
C ASP A 93 -5.21 10.37 -14.78
N GLN A 94 -5.55 11.65 -14.93
CA GLN A 94 -5.50 12.64 -13.85
C GLN A 94 -6.73 12.61 -12.92
N ASN A 95 -7.76 11.83 -13.26
CA ASN A 95 -8.91 11.63 -12.39
C ASN A 95 -8.57 10.61 -11.29
N LEU A 96 -8.06 9.44 -11.71
CA LEU A 96 -7.73 8.32 -10.82
C LEU A 96 -6.23 8.18 -10.49
N GLY A 97 -5.36 9.03 -11.07
CA GLY A 97 -3.91 8.98 -10.81
C GLY A 97 -3.21 7.77 -11.45
N ILE A 98 -3.81 7.17 -12.48
CA ILE A 98 -3.30 5.95 -13.10
C ILE A 98 -2.30 6.32 -14.20
N TRP A 99 -1.10 5.78 -14.07
CA TRP A 99 -0.09 5.77 -15.11
C TRP A 99 -0.12 4.45 -15.87
N THR A 100 -0.10 4.53 -17.20
CA THR A 100 0.08 3.37 -18.09
C THR A 100 1.54 3.33 -18.53
N THR A 101 2.22 2.23 -18.24
CA THR A 101 3.60 1.96 -18.64
C THR A 101 3.70 1.69 -20.14
N PRO A 102 4.91 1.74 -20.74
CA PRO A 102 5.09 1.42 -22.15
C PRO A 102 4.67 0.00 -22.57
N ASP A 103 4.70 -0.96 -21.65
CA ASP A 103 4.27 -2.35 -21.88
C ASP A 103 2.75 -2.57 -21.69
N GLY A 104 2.00 -1.49 -21.44
CA GLY A 104 0.55 -1.53 -21.23
C GLY A 104 0.10 -1.89 -19.82
N SER A 105 1.03 -2.24 -18.91
CA SER A 105 0.70 -2.35 -17.49
C SER A 105 0.24 -0.99 -16.94
N LYS A 106 -0.46 -1.02 -15.81
CA LYS A 106 -0.97 0.18 -15.16
C LYS A 106 -0.56 0.21 -13.70
N VAL A 107 -0.28 1.41 -13.18
CA VAL A 107 0.09 1.62 -11.79
C VAL A 107 -0.56 2.89 -11.26
N ALA A 108 -1.06 2.83 -10.03
CA ALA A 108 -1.47 4.00 -9.25
C ALA A 108 -0.83 3.92 -7.87
N TRP A 109 -0.50 5.07 -7.29
CA TRP A 109 0.14 5.16 -5.98
C TRP A 109 -0.73 5.92 -5.01
N PHE A 110 -0.53 5.68 -3.72
CA PHE A 110 -1.19 6.43 -2.65
C PHE A 110 -0.29 6.44 -1.41
N LYS A 111 -0.57 7.36 -0.49
CA LYS A 111 0.20 7.52 0.73
C LYS A 111 -0.53 6.97 1.95
N ASP A 112 0.24 6.41 2.87
CA ASP A 112 -0.20 6.16 4.23
C ASP A 112 -0.10 7.45 5.10
N PRO A 113 -0.49 7.42 6.38
CA PRO A 113 -0.44 8.59 7.26
C PRO A 113 0.96 9.15 7.52
N ASP A 114 2.00 8.34 7.37
CA ASP A 114 3.39 8.75 7.56
C ASP A 114 4.06 9.22 6.25
N GLY A 115 3.35 9.13 5.12
CA GLY A 115 3.80 9.54 3.81
C GLY A 115 4.57 8.46 3.04
N ASN A 116 4.53 7.21 3.51
CA ASN A 116 5.06 6.09 2.74
C ASN A 116 4.25 5.92 1.45
N ILE A 117 4.93 5.56 0.36
CA ILE A 117 4.28 5.36 -0.94
C ILE A 117 3.95 3.86 -1.10
N LEU A 118 2.68 3.57 -1.38
CA LEU A 118 2.17 2.25 -1.71
C LEU A 118 1.59 2.25 -3.12
N SER A 119 1.43 1.08 -3.75
CA SER A 119 0.91 1.00 -5.12
C SER A 119 -0.13 -0.09 -5.34
N VAL A 120 -1.04 0.14 -6.27
CA VAL A 120 -1.80 -0.91 -6.95
C VAL A 120 -1.31 -0.99 -8.40
N SER A 121 -1.14 -2.21 -8.92
CA SER A 121 -0.73 -2.43 -10.30
C SER A 121 -1.60 -3.47 -10.97
N GLN A 122 -1.84 -3.29 -12.26
CA GLN A 122 -2.44 -4.29 -13.14
C GLN A 122 -1.44 -4.58 -14.24
N HIS A 123 -0.93 -5.81 -14.28
CA HIS A 123 0.07 -6.24 -15.24
C HIS A 123 -0.58 -6.80 -16.49
N THR A 124 -0.01 -6.48 -17.65
CA THR A 124 -0.34 -7.15 -18.89
C THR A 124 0.11 -8.62 -18.83
N PRO A 125 -0.65 -9.55 -19.44
CA PRO A 125 -0.26 -10.96 -19.52
C PRO A 125 1.05 -11.20 -20.27
#